data_AF-A0A9D1L1X7-F1
#
_entry.id   AF-A0A9D1L1X7-F1
#
_cell.length_a   1.000
_cell.length_b   1.000
_cell.length_c   1.000
_cell.angle_alpha   90.00
_cell.angle_beta   90.00
_cell.angle_gamma   90.00
#
_symmetry.space_group_name_H-M   'P 1'
#
loop_
_entity.id
_entity.type
_entity.pdbx_description
1 polymer ?
#
loop_
_entity_poly.entity_id
_entity_poly.type
_entity_poly.pdbx_seq_one_letter_code
_entity_poly.pdbx_strand_id
1 'polypeptide(L)'
;MRADLHIHTSASDGTKSPRDTVLHMARLGAELLAVTDHDTVAGLDEAAETCREAGLRFVPGIEISAHSNSEIHVLGYNIDYKNPEFREEIAKVKSMRRERNLLIGGKLSACGVELGIDFGADGLGRMNIARAMVEQGFAKDVQDAFNRYLGPGGRAYADTRRTSPLEAVKLISAFGGLPVLAHPKKYLQQKTLNLLIEGLKPFG
;
A
#
# COMPACT_ATOMS: atom_id res chain seq x y z
N MET A 1 -21.17 5.47 2.57
CA MET A 1 -20.04 6.26 2.03
C MET A 1 -20.19 6.26 0.52
N ARG A 2 -20.18 7.41 -0.17
CA ARG A 2 -20.43 7.43 -1.63
C ARG A 2 -19.19 7.11 -2.46
N ALA A 3 -18.00 7.44 -1.97
CA ALA A 3 -16.74 7.17 -2.63
C ALA A 3 -15.67 6.74 -1.61
N ASP A 4 -14.82 5.79 -1.99
CA ASP A 4 -13.60 5.44 -1.27
C ASP A 4 -12.44 5.30 -2.27
N LEU A 5 -11.39 6.09 -2.07
CA LEU A 5 -10.29 6.22 -3.01
C LEU A 5 -9.00 5.55 -2.52
N HIS A 6 -9.01 4.89 -1.36
CA HIS A 6 -7.80 4.27 -0.83
C HIS A 6 -8.13 2.88 -0.28
N ILE A 7 -8.23 1.89 -1.19
CA ILE A 7 -8.61 0.51 -0.85
C ILE A 7 -7.55 -0.47 -1.33
N HIS A 8 -7.18 -1.40 -0.45
CA HIS A 8 -6.27 -2.49 -0.76
C HIS A 8 -7.03 -3.81 -0.86
N THR A 9 -6.57 -4.66 -1.76
CA THR A 9 -7.05 -6.00 -2.05
C THR A 9 -5.98 -7.02 -1.68
N SER A 10 -6.27 -8.30 -1.89
CA SER A 10 -5.31 -9.38 -1.72
C SER A 10 -4.18 -9.38 -2.76
N ALA A 11 -4.20 -8.46 -3.75
CA ALA A 11 -3.05 -8.24 -4.62
C ALA A 11 -1.86 -7.60 -3.87
N SER A 12 -2.11 -6.94 -2.72
CA SER A 12 -1.07 -6.57 -1.76
C SER A 12 -1.33 -7.10 -0.35
N ASP A 13 -1.93 -6.30 0.52
CA ASP A 13 -2.06 -6.55 1.97
C ASP A 13 -3.50 -6.41 2.49
N GLY A 14 -4.44 -6.21 1.57
CA GLY A 14 -5.86 -6.38 1.81
C GLY A 14 -6.23 -7.85 2.07
N THR A 15 -7.40 -8.05 2.66
CA THR A 15 -7.87 -9.37 3.09
C THR A 15 -8.89 -10.00 2.15
N LYS A 16 -9.33 -9.27 1.12
CA LYS A 16 -10.34 -9.69 0.15
C LYS A 16 -9.77 -9.61 -1.26
N SER A 17 -10.21 -10.52 -2.13
CA SER A 17 -9.91 -10.43 -3.56
C SER A 17 -10.36 -9.07 -4.14
N PRO A 18 -9.80 -8.61 -5.27
CA PRO A 18 -10.32 -7.45 -5.98
C PRO A 18 -11.85 -7.53 -6.20
N ARG A 19 -12.35 -8.69 -6.64
CA ARG A 19 -13.78 -8.92 -6.82
C ARG A 19 -14.58 -8.80 -5.52
N ASP A 20 -14.18 -9.50 -4.46
CA ASP A 20 -14.89 -9.48 -3.18
C ASP A 20 -14.87 -8.08 -2.54
N THR A 21 -13.78 -7.34 -2.75
CA THR A 21 -13.63 -5.96 -2.29
C THR A 21 -14.65 -5.05 -2.97
N VAL A 22 -14.76 -5.11 -4.29
CA VAL A 22 -15.75 -4.32 -5.06
C VAL A 22 -17.18 -4.69 -4.66
N LEU A 23 -17.50 -5.99 -4.59
CA LEU A 23 -18.83 -6.45 -4.18
C LEU A 23 -19.19 -6.04 -2.75
N HIS A 24 -18.20 -6.04 -1.85
CA HIS A 24 -18.39 -5.55 -0.49
C HIS A 24 -18.70 -4.04 -0.48
N MET A 25 -17.96 -3.23 -1.23
CA MET A 25 -18.20 -1.79 -1.33
C MET A 25 -19.56 -1.47 -1.96
N ALA A 26 -19.98 -2.22 -2.98
CA ALA A 26 -21.30 -2.09 -3.59
C ALA A 26 -22.42 -2.34 -2.56
N ARG A 27 -22.29 -3.37 -1.72
CA ARG A 27 -23.25 -3.66 -0.64
C ARG A 27 -23.33 -2.56 0.42
N LEU A 28 -22.24 -1.81 0.62
CA LEU A 28 -22.19 -0.65 1.51
C LEU A 28 -22.72 0.65 0.87
N GLY A 29 -23.22 0.58 -0.36
CA GLY A 29 -23.78 1.72 -1.09
C GLY A 29 -22.74 2.66 -1.69
N ALA A 30 -21.53 2.17 -1.99
CA ALA A 30 -20.54 2.95 -2.73
C ALA A 30 -20.99 3.16 -4.19
N GLU A 31 -20.78 4.37 -4.70
CA GLU A 31 -21.04 4.74 -6.10
C GLU A 31 -19.74 4.84 -6.92
N LEU A 32 -18.60 5.00 -6.23
CA LEU A 32 -17.28 5.14 -6.82
C LEU A 32 -16.22 4.51 -5.90
N LEU A 33 -15.25 3.82 -6.48
CA LEU A 33 -14.08 3.39 -5.72
C LEU A 33 -12.78 3.41 -6.53
N ALA A 34 -11.66 3.51 -5.83
CA ALA A 34 -10.33 3.25 -6.37
C ALA A 34 -9.67 2.09 -5.62
N VAL A 35 -9.10 1.15 -6.38
CA VAL A 35 -8.16 0.16 -5.83
C VAL A 35 -6.75 0.72 -5.96
N THR A 36 -6.02 0.74 -4.86
CA THR A 36 -4.69 1.36 -4.73
C THR A 36 -3.75 0.42 -3.99
N ASP A 37 -3.62 -0.80 -4.50
CA ASP A 37 -2.72 -1.81 -3.91
C ASP A 37 -1.27 -1.32 -3.85
N HIS A 38 -0.54 -1.81 -2.84
CA HIS A 38 0.86 -1.44 -2.63
C HIS A 38 1.76 -1.96 -3.76
N ASP A 39 2.40 -1.02 -4.46
CA ASP A 39 3.42 -1.29 -5.48
C ASP A 39 2.98 -2.26 -6.58
N THR A 40 1.68 -2.38 -6.85
CA THR A 40 1.16 -3.30 -7.86
C THR A 40 -0.15 -2.82 -8.47
N VAL A 41 -0.38 -3.26 -9.71
CA VAL A 41 -1.62 -3.04 -10.47
C VAL A 41 -2.31 -4.35 -10.84
N ALA A 42 -1.86 -5.48 -10.27
CA ALA A 42 -2.32 -6.82 -10.64
C ALA A 42 -3.83 -7.03 -10.40
N GLY A 43 -4.42 -6.33 -9.43
CA GLY A 43 -5.86 -6.39 -9.12
C GLY A 43 -6.75 -5.48 -9.97
N LEU A 44 -6.19 -4.57 -10.79
CA LEU A 44 -6.98 -3.51 -11.41
C LEU A 44 -7.92 -4.00 -12.51
N ASP A 45 -7.51 -4.97 -13.34
CA ASP A 45 -8.37 -5.50 -14.41
C ASP A 45 -9.60 -6.22 -13.81
N GLU A 46 -9.41 -7.04 -12.78
CA GLU A 46 -10.49 -7.74 -12.07
C GLU A 46 -11.41 -6.76 -11.33
N ALA A 47 -10.84 -5.75 -10.66
CA ALA A 47 -11.62 -4.71 -9.97
C ALA A 47 -12.44 -3.87 -10.95
N ALA A 48 -11.86 -3.47 -12.09
CA ALA A 48 -12.54 -2.70 -13.12
C ALA A 48 -13.74 -3.47 -13.71
N GLU A 49 -13.53 -4.75 -14.05
CA GLU A 49 -14.58 -5.60 -14.58
C GLU A 49 -15.70 -5.82 -13.55
N THR A 50 -15.35 -6.09 -12.29
CA THR A 50 -16.35 -6.25 -11.22
C THR A 50 -17.12 -4.95 -10.96
N CYS A 51 -16.47 -3.78 -11.05
CA CYS A 51 -17.16 -2.50 -10.92
C CYS A 51 -18.17 -2.30 -12.05
N ARG A 52 -17.81 -2.67 -13.29
CA ARG A 52 -18.69 -2.63 -14.46
C ARG A 52 -19.91 -3.53 -14.26
N GLU A 53 -19.72 -4.75 -13.78
CA GLU A 53 -20.81 -5.70 -13.46
C GLU A 53 -21.75 -5.16 -12.36
N ALA A 54 -21.18 -4.51 -11.34
CA ALA A 54 -21.92 -4.01 -10.19
C ALA A 54 -22.52 -2.60 -10.38
N GLY A 55 -22.22 -1.92 -11.50
CA GLY A 55 -22.70 -0.56 -11.77
C GLY A 55 -21.97 0.53 -10.97
N LEU A 56 -20.73 0.28 -10.52
CA LEU A 56 -19.90 1.23 -9.79
C LEU A 56 -18.95 1.97 -10.74
N ARG A 57 -18.68 3.24 -10.44
CA ARG A 57 -17.59 3.97 -11.11
C ARG A 57 -16.25 3.51 -10.54
N PHE A 58 -15.28 3.29 -11.42
CA PHE A 58 -13.96 2.81 -11.04
C PHE A 58 -12.89 3.83 -11.41
N VAL A 59 -11.95 4.07 -10.50
CA VAL A 59 -10.73 4.83 -10.76
C VAL A 59 -9.54 3.87 -10.59
N PRO A 60 -8.78 3.57 -11.65
CA PRO A 60 -7.57 2.75 -11.49
C PRO A 60 -6.55 3.52 -10.67
N GLY A 61 -5.96 2.86 -9.68
CA GLY A 61 -4.97 3.48 -8.83
C GLY A 61 -3.88 2.54 -8.36
N ILE A 62 -2.92 3.11 -7.64
CA ILE A 62 -1.79 2.42 -7.04
C ILE A 62 -1.35 3.19 -5.80
N GLU A 63 -0.83 2.52 -4.78
CA GLU A 63 -0.09 3.16 -3.70
C GLU A 63 1.40 2.79 -3.79
N ILE A 64 2.24 3.74 -4.21
CA ILE A 64 3.69 3.52 -4.30
C ILE A 64 4.30 3.71 -2.91
N SER A 65 4.94 2.66 -2.40
CA SER A 65 5.76 2.69 -1.20
C SER A 65 7.03 3.48 -1.47
N ALA A 66 7.24 4.54 -0.69
CA ALA A 66 8.39 5.40 -0.78
C ALA A 66 9.07 5.62 0.58
N HIS A 67 10.27 6.18 0.56
CA HIS A 67 11.01 6.51 1.77
C HIS A 67 11.78 7.82 1.66
N SER A 68 11.72 8.62 2.72
CA SER A 68 12.57 9.79 2.94
C SER A 68 13.20 9.73 4.33
N ASN A 69 12.85 10.64 5.24
CA ASN A 69 13.16 10.54 6.67
C ASN A 69 12.25 9.53 7.39
N SER A 70 11.19 9.09 6.72
CA SER A 70 10.23 8.09 7.20
C SER A 70 9.60 7.37 6.01
N GLU A 71 8.78 6.36 6.29
CA GLU A 71 7.98 5.68 5.27
C GLU A 71 6.86 6.60 4.76
N ILE A 72 6.93 6.91 3.47
CA ILE A 72 5.98 7.76 2.76
C ILE A 72 5.21 6.88 1.79
N HIS A 73 3.91 7.08 1.65
CA HIS A 73 3.17 6.47 0.56
C HIS A 73 2.56 7.53 -0.35
N VAL A 74 2.60 7.27 -1.65
CA VAL A 74 2.07 8.17 -2.68
C VAL A 74 1.03 7.40 -3.48
N LEU A 75 -0.22 7.87 -3.40
CA LEU A 75 -1.31 7.37 -4.22
C LEU A 75 -1.16 7.93 -5.63
N GLY A 76 -1.40 7.09 -6.63
CA GLY A 76 -1.54 7.49 -8.03
C GLY A 76 -2.93 7.14 -8.50
N TYR A 77 -3.65 8.11 -9.06
CA TYR A 77 -5.00 7.89 -9.61
C TYR A 77 -5.02 8.10 -11.12
N ASN A 78 -5.91 7.37 -11.81
CA ASN A 78 -6.08 7.47 -13.25
C ASN A 78 -4.79 7.18 -14.04
N ILE A 79 -4.00 6.24 -13.52
CA ILE A 79 -2.75 5.77 -14.14
C ILE A 79 -3.02 4.95 -15.40
N ASP A 80 -2.17 5.08 -16.43
CA ASP A 80 -2.17 4.16 -17.57
C ASP A 80 -1.45 2.85 -17.22
N TYR A 81 -2.10 2.02 -16.40
CA TYR A 81 -1.54 0.75 -15.90
C TYR A 81 -1.41 -0.36 -16.97
N LYS A 82 -1.87 -0.11 -18.20
CA LYS A 82 -1.70 -1.01 -19.34
C LYS A 82 -0.46 -0.65 -20.18
N ASN A 83 0.13 0.52 -19.96
CA ASN A 83 1.37 0.92 -20.59
C ASN A 83 2.52 -0.05 -20.20
N PRO A 84 3.23 -0.66 -21.19
CA PRO A 84 4.34 -1.57 -20.90
C PRO A 84 5.49 -0.93 -20.12
N GLU A 85 5.83 0.33 -20.39
CA GLU A 85 6.90 1.05 -19.69
C GLU A 85 6.51 1.32 -18.24
N PHE A 86 5.25 1.68 -17.97
CA PHE A 86 4.73 1.79 -16.60
C PHE A 86 4.87 0.47 -15.85
N ARG A 87 4.52 -0.65 -16.49
CA ARG A 87 4.63 -1.99 -15.88
C ARG A 87 6.09 -2.36 -15.59
N GLU A 88 7.04 -1.95 -16.43
CA GLU A 88 8.47 -2.13 -16.19
C GLU A 88 8.94 -1.33 -14.97
N GLU A 89 8.54 -0.06 -14.86
CA GLU A 89 8.88 0.78 -13.70
C GLU A 89 8.29 0.22 -12.40
N ILE A 90 7.03 -0.23 -12.41
CA ILE A 90 6.41 -0.88 -11.24
C ILE A 90 7.12 -2.19 -10.89
N ALA A 91 7.59 -2.96 -11.88
CA ALA A 91 8.38 -4.17 -11.61
C ALA A 91 9.69 -3.85 -10.86
N LYS A 92 10.35 -2.72 -11.16
CA LYS A 92 11.54 -2.25 -10.42
C LYS A 92 11.18 -1.94 -8.95
N VAL A 93 10.05 -1.27 -8.72
CA VAL A 93 9.55 -0.99 -7.35
C VAL A 93 9.25 -2.29 -6.60
N LYS A 94 8.57 -3.25 -7.24
CA LYS A 94 8.29 -4.58 -6.67
C LYS A 94 9.58 -5.34 -6.32
N SER A 95 10.60 -5.28 -7.17
CA SER A 95 11.89 -5.95 -6.90
C SER A 95 12.54 -5.43 -5.62
N MET A 96 12.60 -4.10 -5.44
CA MET A 96 13.15 -3.49 -4.22
C MET A 96 12.38 -3.95 -2.96
N ARG A 97 11.05 -4.07 -3.06
CA ARG A 97 10.21 -4.59 -1.96
C ARG A 97 10.52 -6.05 -1.66
N ARG A 98 10.63 -6.88 -2.69
CA ARG A 98 10.97 -8.31 -2.58
C ARG A 98 12.33 -8.53 -1.94
N GLU A 99 13.36 -7.83 -2.41
CA GLU A 99 14.72 -7.87 -1.86
C GLU A 99 14.71 -7.49 -0.36
N ARG A 100 14.00 -6.41 -0.01
CA ARG A 100 13.85 -6.00 1.39
C ARG A 100 13.17 -7.09 2.22
N ASN A 101 12.10 -7.71 1.72
CA ASN A 101 11.39 -8.74 2.47
C ASN A 101 12.25 -9.99 2.69
N LEU A 102 13.05 -10.41 1.70
CA LEU A 102 13.99 -11.52 1.84
C LEU A 102 15.02 -11.23 2.95
N LEU A 103 15.52 -9.99 3.03
CA LEU A 103 16.41 -9.56 4.11
C LEU A 103 15.70 -9.57 5.48
N ILE A 104 14.44 -9.13 5.54
CA ILE A 104 13.63 -9.19 6.76
C ILE A 104 13.49 -10.66 7.21
N GLY A 105 13.17 -11.57 6.28
CA GLY A 105 13.06 -13.00 6.56
C GLY A 105 14.34 -13.57 7.17
N GLY A 106 15.50 -13.32 6.55
CA GLY A 106 16.79 -13.76 7.09
C GLY A 106 17.08 -13.22 8.50
N LYS A 107 16.72 -11.95 8.77
CA LYS A 107 16.89 -11.36 10.12
C LYS A 107 15.92 -11.92 11.15
N LEU A 108 14.69 -12.23 10.75
CA LEU A 108 13.71 -12.88 11.61
C LEU A 108 14.19 -14.28 12.01
N SER A 109 14.63 -15.09 11.04
CA SER A 109 15.23 -16.41 11.29
C SER A 109 16.43 -16.33 12.24
N ALA A 110 17.36 -15.38 12.01
CA ALA A 110 18.51 -15.17 12.90
C ALA A 110 18.12 -14.78 14.35
N CYS A 111 16.90 -14.31 14.56
CA CYS A 111 16.34 -13.96 15.86
C CYS A 111 15.45 -15.05 16.47
N GLY A 112 15.36 -16.23 15.84
CA GLY A 112 14.53 -17.36 16.26
C GLY A 112 13.05 -17.23 15.88
N VAL A 113 12.73 -16.42 14.86
CA VAL A 113 11.36 -16.24 14.36
C VAL A 113 11.24 -16.92 13.00
N GLU A 114 10.58 -18.06 12.96
CA GLU A 114 10.32 -18.85 11.75
C GLU A 114 8.84 -18.80 11.40
N LEU A 115 8.48 -18.07 10.33
CA LEU A 115 7.08 -17.83 9.96
C LEU A 115 6.52 -18.82 8.95
N GLY A 116 7.35 -19.62 8.27
CA GLY A 116 6.89 -20.55 7.24
C GLY A 116 6.21 -19.90 6.03
N ILE A 117 6.43 -18.61 5.81
CA ILE A 117 5.92 -17.85 4.65
C ILE A 117 7.01 -17.65 3.60
N ASP A 118 6.61 -17.54 2.33
CA ASP A 118 7.52 -17.13 1.27
C ASP A 118 7.74 -15.61 1.31
N PHE A 119 8.88 -15.17 1.84
CA PHE A 119 9.26 -13.75 1.88
C PHE A 119 9.45 -13.12 0.48
N GLY A 120 9.61 -13.96 -0.55
CA GLY A 120 9.74 -13.55 -1.94
C GLY A 120 8.40 -13.44 -2.67
N ALA A 121 7.28 -13.76 -2.03
CA ALA A 121 5.96 -13.76 -2.65
C ALA A 121 5.53 -12.36 -3.12
N ASP A 122 4.84 -12.33 -4.25
CA ASP A 122 4.23 -11.12 -4.79
C ASP A 122 3.17 -10.56 -3.83
N GLY A 123 3.10 -9.24 -3.72
CA GLY A 123 2.15 -8.56 -2.82
C GLY A 123 2.53 -8.59 -1.34
N LEU A 124 3.48 -9.43 -0.91
CA LEU A 124 3.88 -9.53 0.49
C LEU A 124 4.50 -8.21 1.01
N GLY A 125 3.91 -7.64 2.05
CA GLY A 125 4.41 -6.47 2.75
C GLY A 125 4.73 -6.75 4.21
N ARG A 126 5.31 -5.74 4.88
CA ARG A 126 5.56 -5.80 6.34
C ARG A 126 4.27 -5.95 7.14
N MET A 127 3.14 -5.45 6.63
CA MET A 127 1.83 -5.67 7.25
C MET A 127 1.45 -7.15 7.25
N ASN A 128 1.64 -7.87 6.14
CA ASN A 128 1.40 -9.31 6.08
C ASN A 128 2.34 -10.08 7.03
N ILE A 129 3.63 -9.72 7.05
CA ILE A 129 4.62 -10.31 7.95
C ILE A 129 4.21 -10.08 9.41
N ALA A 130 3.82 -8.85 9.77
CA ALA A 130 3.37 -8.51 11.11
C ALA A 130 2.15 -9.33 11.55
N ARG A 131 1.15 -9.50 10.66
CA ARG A 131 -0.02 -10.35 10.93
C ARG A 131 0.39 -11.81 11.18
N ALA A 132 1.26 -12.37 10.34
CA ALA A 132 1.77 -13.73 10.53
C ALA A 132 2.54 -13.88 11.86
N MET A 133 3.32 -12.87 12.26
CA MET A 133 3.99 -12.87 13.57
C MET A 133 3.01 -12.89 14.75
N VAL A 134 1.88 -12.19 14.63
CA VAL A 134 0.83 -12.17 15.67
C VAL A 134 0.10 -13.52 15.71
N GLU A 135 -0.31 -14.03 14.55
CA GLU A 135 -1.00 -15.32 14.44
C GLU A 135 -0.19 -16.48 15.02
N GLN A 136 1.14 -16.43 14.89
CA GLN A 136 2.07 -17.44 15.40
C GLN A 136 2.61 -17.14 16.81
N GLY A 137 2.14 -16.06 17.45
CA GLY A 137 2.49 -15.74 18.84
C GLY A 137 3.86 -15.12 19.06
N PHE A 138 4.57 -14.70 18.00
CA PHE A 138 5.85 -13.98 18.11
C PHE A 138 5.67 -12.51 18.53
N ALA A 139 4.51 -11.93 18.27
CA ALA A 139 4.14 -10.57 18.65
C ALA A 139 2.73 -10.53 19.27
N LYS A 140 2.50 -9.59 20.18
CA LYS A 140 1.20 -9.43 20.85
C LYS A 140 0.11 -8.88 19.92
N ASP A 141 0.51 -7.95 19.08
CA ASP A 141 -0.31 -7.29 18.07
C ASP A 141 0.60 -6.75 16.96
N VAL A 142 0.00 -6.17 15.91
CA VAL A 142 0.73 -5.63 14.77
C VAL A 142 1.70 -4.53 15.21
N GLN A 143 1.31 -3.67 16.16
CA GLN A 143 2.16 -2.58 16.63
C GLN A 143 3.39 -3.12 17.38
N ASP A 144 3.23 -4.17 18.19
CA ASP A 144 4.31 -4.88 18.87
C ASP A 144 5.29 -5.49 17.85
N ALA A 145 4.77 -6.11 16.77
CA ALA A 145 5.60 -6.65 15.69
C ALA A 145 6.46 -5.56 15.02
N PHE A 146 5.87 -4.39 14.71
CA PHE A 146 6.61 -3.26 14.17
C PHE A 146 7.63 -2.70 15.16
N ASN A 147 7.26 -2.51 16.42
CA ASN A 147 8.15 -1.92 17.43
C ASN A 147 9.37 -2.80 17.72
N ARG A 148 9.18 -4.12 17.84
CA ARG A 148 10.24 -5.06 18.23
C ARG A 148 11.07 -5.54 17.05
N TYR A 149 10.47 -5.67 15.87
CA TYR A 149 11.09 -6.36 14.73
C TYR A 149 11.14 -5.54 13.45
N LEU A 150 10.01 -5.03 12.95
CA LEU A 150 9.89 -4.63 11.54
C LEU A 150 10.06 -3.12 11.26
N GLY A 151 9.94 -2.28 12.28
CA GLY A 151 10.08 -0.83 12.22
C GLY A 151 11.51 -0.36 12.43
N PRO A 152 11.82 0.94 12.20
CA PRO A 152 13.17 1.48 12.41
C PRO A 152 13.74 1.15 13.79
N GLY A 153 14.95 0.59 13.83
CA GLY A 153 15.60 0.12 15.07
C GLY A 153 15.15 -1.27 15.56
N GLY A 154 14.15 -1.88 14.92
CA GLY A 154 13.69 -3.24 15.21
C GLY A 154 14.70 -4.31 14.79
N ARG A 155 14.64 -5.47 15.44
CA ARG A 155 15.59 -6.59 15.26
C ARG A 155 15.70 -7.11 13.82
N ALA A 156 14.62 -7.00 13.06
CA ALA A 156 14.55 -7.46 11.67
C ALA A 156 14.36 -6.31 10.67
N TYR A 157 14.59 -5.06 11.09
CA TYR A 157 14.48 -3.92 10.20
C TYR A 157 15.53 -4.01 9.09
N ALA A 158 15.09 -3.92 7.84
CA ALA A 158 15.98 -3.89 6.67
C ALA A 158 15.99 -2.49 6.08
N ASP A 159 17.11 -1.79 6.26
CA ASP A 159 17.33 -0.49 5.63
C ASP A 159 17.93 -0.67 4.25
N THR A 160 17.06 -0.66 3.24
CA THR A 160 17.44 -0.83 1.83
C THR A 160 17.15 0.45 1.07
N ARG A 161 17.78 0.58 -0.11
CA ARG A 161 17.34 1.57 -1.10
C ARG A 161 15.85 1.34 -1.40
N ARG A 162 15.11 2.44 -1.47
CA ARG A 162 13.68 2.49 -1.74
C ARG A 162 13.41 3.66 -2.66
N THR A 163 12.28 3.60 -3.37
CA THR A 163 11.74 4.73 -4.13
C THR A 163 11.63 5.95 -3.22
N SER A 164 12.10 7.11 -3.65
CA SER A 164 11.86 8.38 -2.96
C SER A 164 10.46 8.91 -3.29
N PRO A 165 9.86 9.77 -2.45
CA PRO A 165 8.57 10.40 -2.77
C PRO A 165 8.59 11.16 -4.09
N LEU A 166 9.73 11.79 -4.43
CA LEU A 166 9.89 12.51 -5.69
C LEU A 166 9.92 11.54 -6.89
N GLU A 167 10.62 10.41 -6.79
CA GLU A 167 10.59 9.37 -7.83
C GLU A 167 9.18 8.81 -8.02
N ALA A 168 8.44 8.56 -6.93
CA ALA A 168 7.05 8.09 -7.00
C ALA A 168 6.13 9.10 -7.71
N VAL A 169 6.23 10.39 -7.36
CA VAL A 169 5.47 11.47 -8.02
C VAL A 169 5.82 11.55 -9.50
N LYS A 170 7.11 11.53 -9.85
CA LYS A 170 7.57 11.58 -11.25
C LYS A 170 7.05 10.39 -12.06
N LEU A 171 7.12 9.19 -11.50
CA LEU A 171 6.62 7.97 -12.12
C LEU A 171 5.12 8.11 -12.40
N ILE A 172 4.31 8.43 -11.39
CA ILE A 172 2.86 8.57 -11.56
C ILE A 172 2.51 9.62 -12.62
N SER A 173 3.13 10.81 -12.55
CA SER A 173 2.87 11.91 -13.48
C SER A 173 3.31 11.59 -14.92
N ALA A 174 4.42 10.86 -15.10
CA ALA A 174 4.91 10.49 -16.43
C ALA A 174 3.92 9.60 -17.19
N PHE A 175 3.07 8.86 -16.48
CA PHE A 175 2.05 7.97 -17.06
C PHE A 175 0.62 8.50 -16.87
N GLY A 176 0.47 9.83 -16.86
CA GLY A 176 -0.83 10.53 -16.88
C GLY A 176 -1.63 10.47 -15.58
N GLY A 177 -1.06 9.89 -14.51
CA GLY A 177 -1.72 9.77 -13.23
C GLY A 177 -1.64 11.05 -12.39
N LEU A 178 -2.56 11.16 -11.43
CA LEU A 178 -2.56 12.20 -10.41
C LEU A 178 -1.90 11.68 -9.13
N PRO A 179 -0.72 12.19 -8.74
CA PRO A 179 -0.07 11.81 -7.49
C PRO A 179 -0.68 12.55 -6.30
N VAL A 180 -0.95 11.82 -5.21
CA VAL A 180 -1.51 12.34 -3.96
C VAL A 180 -0.75 11.74 -2.78
N LEU A 181 -0.37 12.56 -1.80
CA LEU A 181 0.24 12.08 -0.56
C LEU A 181 -0.79 11.30 0.27
N ALA A 182 -0.50 10.03 0.56
CA ALA A 182 -1.38 9.23 1.40
C ALA A 182 -1.26 9.62 2.88
N HIS A 183 -2.37 9.49 3.62
CA HIS A 183 -2.44 9.60 5.09
C HIS A 183 -1.49 10.66 5.71
N PRO A 184 -1.59 11.95 5.33
CA PRO A 184 -0.63 13.00 5.70
C PRO A 184 -0.53 13.25 7.22
N LYS A 185 -1.55 12.83 7.98
CA LYS A 185 -1.55 12.82 9.45
C LYS A 185 -0.40 12.01 10.07
N LYS A 186 0.20 11.06 9.34
CA LYS A 186 1.41 10.34 9.79
C LYS A 186 2.66 11.24 9.80
N TYR A 187 2.66 12.34 9.05
CA TYR A 187 3.84 13.18 8.82
C TYR A 187 3.72 14.58 9.44
N LEU A 188 2.49 15.01 9.72
CA LEU A 188 2.20 16.33 10.27
C LEU A 188 1.84 16.21 11.74
N GLN A 189 2.31 17.16 12.55
CA GLN A 189 1.84 17.28 13.93
C GLN A 189 0.33 17.54 13.92
N GLN A 190 -0.42 16.77 14.72
CA GLN A 190 -1.88 16.78 14.72
C GLN A 190 -2.47 18.19 14.88
N LYS A 191 -1.86 19.02 15.73
CA LYS A 191 -2.30 20.39 15.99
C LYS A 191 -2.19 21.26 14.74
N THR A 192 -1.07 21.17 14.02
CA THR A 192 -0.83 21.92 12.79
C THR A 192 -1.79 21.50 11.68
N LEU A 193 -2.01 20.19 11.52
CA LEU A 193 -2.94 19.68 10.51
C LEU A 193 -4.40 20.08 10.82
N ASN A 194 -4.82 20.01 12.08
CA ASN A 194 -6.19 20.41 12.46
C ASN A 194 -6.45 21.89 12.16
N LEU A 195 -5.52 22.79 12.52
CA LEU A 195 -5.63 24.23 12.24
C LEU A 195 -5.71 24.51 10.73
N LEU A 196 -4.90 23.80 9.94
CA LEU A 196 -4.92 23.91 8.48
C LEU A 196 -6.28 23.46 7.91
N ILE A 197 -6.79 22.31 8.35
CA ILE A 197 -8.07 21.76 7.88
C ILE A 197 -9.25 22.64 8.30
N GLU A 198 -9.27 23.14 9.54
CA GLU A 198 -10.36 24.00 10.05
C GLU A 198 -10.52 25.27 9.20
N GLY A 199 -9.42 25.88 8.76
CA GLY A 199 -9.46 27.04 7.88
C GLY A 199 -9.94 26.75 6.46
N LEU A 200 -9.78 25.51 5.98
CA LEU A 200 -10.12 25.10 4.61
C LEU A 200 -11.53 24.50 4.49
N LYS A 201 -12.02 23.84 5.54
CA LYS A 201 -13.35 23.19 5.58
C LYS A 201 -14.52 24.06 5.08
N PRO A 202 -14.59 25.37 5.35
CA PRO A 202 -15.69 26.20 4.83
C PRO A 202 -15.73 26.32 3.31
N PHE A 203 -14.64 25.95 2.61
CA PHE A 203 -14.47 26.15 1.18
C PHE A 203 -14.56 24.87 0.34
N GLY A 204 -14.87 23.72 0.97
CA GLY A 204 -14.96 22.42 0.31
C GLY A 204 -13.82 21.49 0.69
#